data_AF-A0A0J7KKT9-F1
#
_entry.id   AF-A0A0J7KKT9-F1
#
_cell.length_a   1.000
_cell.length_b   1.000
_cell.length_c   1.000
_cell.angle_alpha   90.00
_cell.angle_beta   90.00
_cell.angle_gamma   90.00
#
_symmetry.space_group_name_H-M   'P 1'
#
loop_
_entity.id
_entity.type
_entity.pdbx_description
1 polymer ?
#
loop_
_entity_poly.entity_id
_entity_poly.type
_entity_poly.pdbx_seq_one_letter_code
_entity_poly.pdbx_strand_id
1 'polypeptide(L)'
;MQFHSEGGLELLSRFREKRRSVNLDETLFSSDIGDRNVIEIVGASSTGKTLLLCQFIAKCILPARYKGIKIDGCDSCAILIDTFGQVQMSKLAELMTIMTRTAYQTAGVQLPGETVDLVVSKSLENLTVINCCNNDQLQLTLHALEDELLSNERIALLAIDNILAYYWQRRREKGILSMDQYTRSLVRIIRARISHFCNVTVYTRWDESVSEYEPPVTSLSNSKCINLLEGTGVNYKLKLCKRSVPREFICRIESTNNVKQIRYTISDSGIKWIL
;
A
#
# COMPACT_ATOMS: atom_id res chain seq x y z
N MET A 1 -1.15 19.15 -32.65
CA MET A 1 0.04 18.37 -32.22
C MET A 1 0.83 19.24 -31.27
N GLN A 2 0.88 18.90 -29.99
CA GLN A 2 1.64 19.64 -28.99
C GLN A 2 2.93 18.84 -28.77
N PHE A 3 4.06 19.37 -29.23
CA PHE A 3 5.37 18.77 -28.99
C PHE A 3 5.76 19.07 -27.54
N HIS A 4 5.76 18.04 -26.69
CA HIS A 4 6.36 18.10 -25.37
C HIS A 4 7.86 17.89 -25.57
N SER A 5 8.70 18.90 -25.32
CA SER A 5 10.15 18.69 -25.27
C SER A 5 10.49 18.09 -23.92
N GLU A 6 10.83 16.81 -23.92
CA GLU A 6 11.33 16.10 -22.74
C GLU A 6 12.69 16.70 -22.32
N GLY A 7 12.86 16.98 -21.03
CA GLY A 7 14.10 17.57 -20.50
C GLY A 7 15.23 16.54 -20.40
N GLY A 8 16.50 16.97 -20.53
CA GLY A 8 17.66 16.06 -20.42
C GLY A 8 17.74 15.31 -19.08
N LEU A 9 17.24 15.91 -17.99
CA LEU A 9 17.11 15.26 -16.68
C LEU A 9 16.03 14.16 -16.65
N GLU A 10 14.93 14.39 -17.37
CA GLU A 10 13.81 13.47 -17.53
C GLU A 10 14.28 12.22 -18.30
N LEU A 11 15.06 12.41 -19.37
CA LEU A 11 15.72 11.31 -20.11
C LEU A 11 16.73 10.54 -19.24
N LEU A 12 17.56 11.23 -18.46
CA LEU A 12 18.55 10.58 -17.59
C LEU A 12 17.89 9.82 -16.44
N SER A 13 16.75 10.29 -15.92
CA SER A 13 15.98 9.56 -14.89
C SER A 13 15.53 8.18 -15.37
N ARG A 14 15.26 8.02 -16.67
CA ARG A 14 14.90 6.73 -17.30
C ARG A 14 16.07 5.76 -17.44
N PHE A 15 17.30 6.26 -17.49
CA PHE A 15 18.53 5.47 -17.65
C PHE A 15 19.19 5.09 -16.32
N ARG A 16 18.69 5.58 -15.18
CA ARG A 16 19.27 5.28 -13.86
C ARG A 16 19.05 3.82 -13.47
N GLU A 17 20.07 3.24 -12.82
CA GLU A 17 20.10 1.84 -12.35
C GLU A 17 18.77 1.41 -11.73
N LYS A 18 18.41 0.14 -11.97
CA LYS A 18 17.17 -0.49 -11.48
C LYS A 18 16.97 -0.16 -10.00
N ARG A 19 15.96 0.67 -9.69
CA ARG A 19 15.62 1.04 -8.30
C ARG A 19 15.36 -0.24 -7.52
N ARG A 20 15.84 -0.29 -6.27
CA ARG A 20 15.72 -1.49 -5.42
C ARG A 20 14.25 -1.88 -5.29
N SER A 21 13.92 -3.14 -5.55
CA SER A 21 12.58 -3.67 -5.33
C SER A 21 12.20 -3.52 -3.85
N VAL A 22 10.96 -3.12 -3.59
CA VAL A 22 10.42 -3.03 -2.23
C VAL A 22 9.57 -4.27 -1.98
N ASN A 23 9.99 -5.08 -1.02
CA ASN A 23 9.22 -6.23 -0.59
C ASN A 23 8.37 -5.85 0.63
N LEU A 24 7.10 -5.51 0.39
CA LEU A 24 6.16 -5.11 1.45
C LEU A 24 5.70 -6.28 2.31
N ASP A 25 5.62 -7.50 1.77
CA ASP A 25 5.18 -8.69 2.51
C ASP A 25 5.44 -9.99 1.73
N GLU A 26 6.33 -10.84 2.23
CA GLU A 26 6.71 -12.10 1.56
C GLU A 26 5.57 -13.15 1.55
N THR A 27 4.65 -13.08 2.51
CA THR A 27 3.52 -14.01 2.60
C THR A 27 2.46 -13.66 1.57
N LEU A 28 2.19 -12.37 1.39
CA LEU A 28 1.24 -11.88 0.40
C LEU A 28 1.78 -11.98 -1.02
N PHE A 29 3.05 -11.63 -1.23
CA PHE A 29 3.67 -11.53 -2.55
C PHE A 29 4.75 -12.60 -2.72
N SER A 30 4.42 -13.67 -3.45
CA SER A 30 5.28 -14.85 -3.65
C SER A 30 6.44 -14.63 -4.62
N SER A 31 6.50 -13.46 -5.25
CA SER A 31 7.61 -12.96 -6.05
C SER A 31 7.85 -11.51 -5.64
N ASP A 32 9.08 -11.02 -5.74
CA ASP A 32 9.36 -9.59 -5.63
C ASP A 32 8.30 -8.83 -6.41
N ILE A 33 7.62 -7.92 -5.71
CA ILE A 33 6.64 -7.01 -6.29
C ILE A 33 7.39 -6.29 -7.41
N GLY A 34 7.18 -6.72 -8.65
CA GLY A 34 7.80 -6.11 -9.81
C GLY A 34 7.58 -4.60 -9.81
N ASP A 35 8.52 -3.87 -10.41
CA ASP A 35 8.44 -2.41 -10.49
C ASP A 35 7.06 -1.98 -11.03
N ARG A 36 6.43 -0.99 -10.37
CA ARG A 36 5.18 -0.32 -10.78
C ARG A 36 3.89 -1.09 -10.45
N ASN A 37 3.89 -1.84 -9.35
CA ASN A 37 2.69 -2.55 -8.92
C ASN A 37 1.70 -1.63 -8.18
N VAL A 38 0.44 -1.76 -8.56
CA VAL A 38 -0.69 -1.11 -7.89
C VAL A 38 -1.43 -2.17 -7.06
N ILE A 39 -1.57 -1.92 -5.76
CA ILE A 39 -2.16 -2.83 -4.79
C ILE A 39 -3.42 -2.18 -4.21
N GLU A 40 -4.56 -2.82 -4.42
CA GLU A 40 -5.85 -2.42 -3.86
C GLU A 40 -6.15 -3.22 -2.58
N ILE A 41 -6.33 -2.54 -1.46
CA ILE A 41 -6.80 -3.15 -0.21
C ILE A 41 -8.29 -2.83 -0.05
N VAL A 42 -9.15 -3.84 -0.16
CA VAL A 42 -10.61 -3.68 -0.07
C VAL A 42 -11.18 -4.52 1.06
N GLY A 43 -12.29 -4.08 1.63
CA GLY A 43 -13.00 -4.83 2.68
C GLY A 43 -13.92 -3.95 3.51
N ALA A 44 -14.80 -4.58 4.28
CA ALA A 44 -15.73 -3.92 5.18
C ALA A 44 -15.01 -3.15 6.31
N SER A 45 -15.74 -2.32 7.06
CA SER A 45 -15.21 -1.64 8.25
C SER A 45 -14.67 -2.64 9.28
N SER A 46 -13.58 -2.26 9.94
CA SER A 46 -12.92 -3.06 10.99
C SER A 46 -12.34 -4.41 10.51
N THR A 47 -11.92 -4.48 9.24
CA THR A 47 -11.18 -5.63 8.67
C THR A 47 -9.66 -5.43 8.67
N GLY A 48 -9.17 -4.27 9.11
CA GLY A 48 -7.74 -3.98 9.21
C GLY A 48 -7.12 -3.30 7.98
N LYS A 49 -7.90 -2.73 7.05
CA LYS A 49 -7.38 -2.07 5.84
C LYS A 49 -6.30 -1.02 6.11
N THR A 50 -6.62 0.00 6.91
CA THR A 50 -5.69 1.07 7.31
C THR A 50 -4.52 0.50 8.11
N LEU A 51 -4.77 -0.51 8.95
CA LEU A 51 -3.70 -1.16 9.73
C LEU A 51 -2.69 -1.88 8.82
N LEU A 52 -3.17 -2.59 7.79
CA LEU A 52 -2.32 -3.23 6.79
C LEU A 52 -1.51 -2.19 6.00
N LEU A 53 -2.15 -1.10 5.59
CA LEU A 53 -1.47 0.01 4.92
C LEU A 53 -0.37 0.58 5.81
N CYS A 54 -0.63 0.80 7.10
CA CYS A 54 0.38 1.25 8.06
C CYS A 54 1.53 0.25 8.20
N GLN A 55 1.27 -1.06 8.20
CA GLN A 55 2.34 -2.07 8.25
C GLN A 55 3.22 -2.03 7.00
N PHE A 56 2.64 -1.82 5.82
CA PHE A 56 3.42 -1.61 4.59
C PHE A 56 4.27 -0.35 4.65
N ILE A 57 3.71 0.76 5.15
CA ILE A 57 4.47 2.01 5.37
C ILE A 57 5.62 1.76 6.34
N ALA A 58 5.35 1.15 7.50
CA ALA A 58 6.35 0.83 8.51
C ALA A 58 7.48 -0.01 7.93
N LYS A 59 7.16 -1.08 7.20
CA LYS A 59 8.17 -1.92 6.55
C LYS A 59 8.99 -1.14 5.53
N CYS A 60 8.35 -0.29 4.72
CA CYS A 60 9.03 0.52 3.72
C CYS A 60 10.08 1.45 4.35
N ILE A 61 9.72 2.15 5.42
CA ILE A 61 10.56 3.21 6.01
C ILE A 61 11.55 2.73 7.07
N LEU A 62 11.31 1.56 7.67
CA LEU A 62 12.26 0.94 8.58
C LEU A 62 13.54 0.51 7.85
N PRO A 63 14.70 0.51 8.52
CA PRO A 63 15.94 0.03 7.92
C PRO A 63 15.91 -1.49 7.73
N ALA A 64 16.61 -1.98 6.70
CA ALA A 64 16.80 -3.42 6.52
C ALA A 64 17.62 -4.04 7.66
N ARG A 65 18.63 -3.30 8.13
CA ARG A 65 19.50 -3.70 9.26
C ARG A 65 19.87 -2.49 10.10
N TYR A 66 20.07 -2.71 11.40
CA TYR A 66 20.61 -1.70 12.29
C TYR A 66 21.53 -2.37 13.32
N LYS A 67 22.76 -1.83 13.48
CA LYS A 67 23.82 -2.42 14.34
C LYS A 67 24.01 -3.93 14.13
N GLY A 68 23.97 -4.38 12.87
CA GLY A 68 24.14 -5.79 12.50
C GLY A 68 22.88 -6.66 12.57
N ILE A 69 21.82 -6.22 13.25
CA ILE A 69 20.55 -6.94 13.38
C ILE A 69 19.67 -6.70 12.16
N LYS A 70 19.08 -7.77 11.59
CA LYS A 70 18.12 -7.68 10.49
C LYS A 70 16.76 -7.26 11.04
N ILE A 71 16.32 -6.04 10.72
CA ILE A 71 14.99 -5.51 11.10
C ILE A 71 13.92 -5.87 10.06
N ASP A 72 14.33 -6.23 8.84
CA ASP A 72 13.43 -6.59 7.74
C ASP A 72 12.63 -5.42 7.14
N GLY A 73 13.11 -4.19 7.30
CA GLY A 73 12.60 -3.02 6.56
C GLY A 73 13.25 -2.85 5.17
N CYS A 74 12.81 -1.83 4.42
CA CYS A 74 13.29 -1.55 3.06
C CYS A 74 14.22 -0.33 2.95
N ASP A 75 14.45 0.41 4.03
CA ASP A 75 15.31 1.61 4.06
C ASP A 75 14.99 2.64 2.95
N SER A 76 13.69 2.80 2.69
CA SER A 76 13.16 3.62 1.59
C SER A 76 12.22 4.71 2.11
N CYS A 77 11.89 5.68 1.27
CA CYS A 77 10.92 6.72 1.61
C CYS A 77 9.50 6.33 1.15
N ALA A 78 8.50 6.84 1.87
CA ALA A 78 7.09 6.64 1.54
C ALA A 78 6.33 7.98 1.56
N ILE A 79 5.35 8.11 0.68
CA ILE A 79 4.33 9.16 0.73
C ILE A 79 3.03 8.54 1.19
N LEU A 80 2.37 9.13 2.19
CA LEU A 80 1.01 8.84 2.57
C LEU A 80 0.10 10.01 2.18
N ILE A 81 -0.89 9.75 1.34
CA ILE A 81 -2.01 10.66 1.09
C ILE A 81 -3.17 10.23 1.99
N ASP A 82 -3.39 10.97 3.07
CA ASP A 82 -4.52 10.75 3.98
C ASP A 82 -5.68 11.68 3.58
N THR A 83 -6.80 11.08 3.21
CA THR A 83 -8.00 11.80 2.73
C THR A 83 -9.10 11.89 3.78
N PHE A 84 -8.99 11.14 4.88
CA PHE A 84 -9.98 11.07 5.95
C PHE A 84 -9.42 11.40 7.34
N GLY A 85 -8.11 11.61 7.47
CA GLY A 85 -7.43 11.80 8.75
C GLY A 85 -7.47 10.55 9.64
N GLN A 86 -7.67 9.37 9.07
CA GLN A 86 -7.83 8.13 9.83
C GLN A 86 -6.50 7.50 10.24
N VAL A 87 -5.40 7.90 9.59
CA VAL A 87 -4.09 7.29 9.87
C VAL A 87 -3.47 7.93 11.10
N GLN A 88 -3.46 7.18 12.19
CA GLN A 88 -2.84 7.62 13.44
C GLN A 88 -1.33 7.37 13.42
N MET A 89 -0.53 8.44 13.42
CA MET A 89 0.94 8.35 13.45
C MET A 89 1.48 7.63 14.69
N SER A 90 0.79 7.75 15.83
CA SER A 90 1.10 7.00 17.05
C SER A 90 1.01 5.48 16.81
N LYS A 91 -0.02 5.02 16.08
CA LYS A 91 -0.17 3.59 15.77
C LYS A 91 0.90 3.12 14.80
N LEU A 92 1.31 3.94 13.84
CA LEU A 92 2.43 3.64 12.95
C LEU A 92 3.74 3.48 13.74
N ALA A 93 4.06 4.43 14.62
CA ALA A 93 5.25 4.37 15.48
C ALA A 93 5.23 3.16 16.42
N GLU A 94 4.06 2.79 16.95
CA GLU A 94 3.87 1.58 17.76
C GLU A 94 4.17 0.31 16.94
N LEU A 95 3.65 0.20 15.72
CA LEU A 95 3.96 -0.91 14.83
C LEU A 95 5.46 -1.02 14.54
N MET A 96 6.12 0.11 14.25
CA MET A 96 7.56 0.15 13.99
C MET A 96 8.38 -0.27 15.22
N THR A 97 7.96 0.16 16.41
CA THR A 97 8.53 -0.23 17.70
C THR A 97 8.43 -1.74 17.90
N ILE A 98 7.26 -2.31 17.64
CA ILE A 98 7.01 -3.75 17.79
C ILE A 98 7.85 -4.55 16.79
N MET A 99 7.85 -4.17 15.51
CA MET A 99 8.65 -4.84 14.47
C MET A 99 10.16 -4.83 14.83
N THR A 100 10.66 -3.68 15.28
CA THR A 100 12.05 -3.54 15.71
C THR A 100 12.35 -4.43 16.92
N ARG A 101 11.51 -4.39 17.96
CA ARG A 101 11.70 -5.23 19.16
C ARG A 101 11.67 -6.72 18.83
N THR A 102 10.73 -7.16 17.99
CA THR A 102 10.62 -8.55 17.57
C THR A 102 11.90 -9.00 16.84
N ALA A 103 12.45 -8.17 15.95
CA ALA A 103 13.71 -8.49 15.26
C ALA A 103 14.88 -8.72 16.23
N TYR A 104 15.01 -7.89 17.27
CA TYR A 104 16.06 -8.04 18.29
C TYR A 104 15.83 -9.25 19.20
N GLN A 105 14.58 -9.51 19.58
CA GLN A 105 14.21 -10.70 20.36
C GLN A 105 14.55 -11.98 19.59
N THR A 106 14.24 -12.04 18.30
CA THR A 106 14.61 -13.18 17.44
C THR A 106 16.12 -13.35 17.30
N ALA A 107 16.89 -12.26 17.35
CA ALA A 107 18.35 -12.30 17.36
C ALA A 107 18.96 -12.63 18.75
N GLY A 108 18.16 -12.76 19.80
CA GLY A 108 18.63 -13.04 21.16
C GLY A 108 19.37 -11.88 21.84
N VAL A 109 19.20 -10.64 21.34
CA VAL A 109 19.91 -9.46 21.85
C VAL A 109 18.97 -8.59 22.68
N GLN A 110 19.38 -8.26 23.90
CA GLN A 110 18.67 -7.31 24.75
C GLN A 110 18.83 -5.89 24.21
N LEU A 111 17.72 -5.19 24.01
CA LEU A 111 17.68 -3.89 23.36
C LEU A 111 17.35 -2.78 24.37
N PRO A 112 18.22 -1.77 24.54
CA PRO A 112 17.86 -0.57 25.30
C PRO A 112 16.67 0.15 24.63
N GLY A 113 15.70 0.61 25.42
CA GLY A 113 14.51 1.32 24.92
C GLY A 113 14.86 2.51 24.02
N GLU A 114 15.85 3.30 24.43
CA GLU A 114 16.38 4.45 23.67
C GLU A 114 16.84 4.09 22.25
N THR A 115 17.33 2.87 22.03
CA THR A 115 17.75 2.43 20.69
C THR A 115 16.55 2.21 19.77
N VAL A 116 15.43 1.70 20.29
CA VAL A 116 14.21 1.55 19.50
C VAL A 116 13.67 2.92 19.10
N ASP A 117 13.59 3.83 20.06
CA ASP A 117 13.05 5.17 19.83
C ASP A 117 13.89 5.94 18.80
N LEU A 118 15.22 5.78 18.83
CA LEU A 118 16.11 6.35 17.81
C LEU A 118 15.88 5.73 16.42
N VAL A 119 15.70 4.40 16.33
CA VAL A 119 15.41 3.74 15.04
C VAL A 119 14.07 4.22 14.49
N VAL A 120 13.03 4.29 15.34
CA VAL A 120 11.68 4.71 14.93
C VAL A 120 11.66 6.17 14.51
N SER A 121 12.20 7.08 15.33
CA SER A 121 12.26 8.51 15.01
C SER A 121 13.00 8.79 13.70
N LYS A 122 14.19 8.21 13.52
CA LYS A 122 14.96 8.35 12.28
C LYS A 122 14.25 7.74 11.06
N SER A 123 13.50 6.66 11.25
CA SER A 123 12.74 6.04 10.17
C SER A 123 11.52 6.87 9.78
N LEU A 124 10.90 7.58 10.72
CA LEU A 124 9.77 8.48 10.45
C LEU A 124 10.18 9.70 9.61
N GLU A 125 11.45 10.12 9.62
CA GLU A 125 11.97 11.15 8.71
C GLU A 125 11.84 10.74 7.23
N ASN A 126 11.72 9.44 6.93
CA ASN A 126 11.52 8.92 5.57
C ASN A 126 10.04 8.89 5.15
N LEU A 127 9.10 9.38 5.97
CA LEU A 127 7.68 9.42 5.66
C LEU A 127 7.22 10.86 5.41
N THR A 128 6.62 11.09 4.23
CA THR A 128 5.90 12.33 3.91
C THR A 128 4.39 12.09 4.02
N VAL A 129 3.69 12.91 4.80
CA VAL A 129 2.22 12.81 4.96
C VAL A 129 1.56 14.03 4.33
N ILE A 130 0.66 13.78 3.39
CA ILE A 130 -0.12 14.79 2.68
C ILE A 130 -1.59 14.60 3.02
N ASN A 131 -2.15 15.56 3.76
CA ASN A 131 -3.55 15.55 4.10
C ASN A 131 -4.36 16.23 3.00
N CYS A 132 -5.28 15.50 2.38
CA CYS A 132 -6.25 16.06 1.46
C CYS A 132 -7.59 16.18 2.18
N CYS A 133 -8.22 17.35 2.10
CA CYS A 133 -9.53 17.62 2.70
C CYS A 133 -10.67 17.68 1.66
N ASN A 134 -10.35 17.80 0.36
CA ASN A 134 -11.33 17.82 -0.72
C ASN A 134 -10.76 17.24 -2.03
N ASN A 135 -11.61 17.10 -3.04
CA ASN A 135 -11.20 16.55 -4.33
C ASN A 135 -10.12 17.39 -5.02
N ASP A 136 -10.21 18.71 -4.95
CA ASP A 136 -9.26 19.60 -5.64
C ASP A 136 -7.85 19.43 -5.08
N GLN A 137 -7.70 19.38 -3.76
CA GLN A 137 -6.43 19.07 -3.09
C GLN A 137 -5.90 17.70 -3.49
N LEU A 138 -6.76 16.68 -3.56
CA LEU A 138 -6.35 15.35 -4.02
C LEU A 138 -5.86 15.39 -5.48
N GLN A 139 -6.59 16.04 -6.39
CA GLN A 139 -6.18 16.14 -7.79
C GLN A 139 -4.88 16.91 -7.95
N LEU A 140 -4.74 18.07 -7.29
CA LEU A 140 -3.51 18.86 -7.30
C LEU A 140 -2.33 18.06 -6.76
N THR A 141 -2.50 17.37 -5.65
CA THR A 141 -1.49 16.47 -5.09
C THR A 141 -1.08 15.42 -6.11
N LEU A 142 -2.05 14.70 -6.70
CA LEU A 142 -1.77 13.68 -7.72
C LEU A 142 -1.05 14.24 -8.95
N HIS A 143 -1.30 15.51 -9.31
CA HIS A 143 -0.61 16.18 -10.40
C HIS A 143 0.81 16.63 -10.05
N ALA A 144 1.05 17.02 -8.79
CA ALA A 144 2.36 17.45 -8.29
C ALA A 144 3.26 16.30 -7.82
N LEU A 145 2.74 15.06 -7.72
CA LEU A 145 3.51 13.89 -7.28
C LEU A 145 4.77 13.64 -8.12
N GLU A 146 4.73 13.97 -9.41
CA GLU A 146 5.89 13.81 -10.29
C GLU A 146 7.09 14.63 -9.81
N ASP A 147 6.87 15.90 -9.45
CA ASP A 147 7.92 16.79 -8.96
C ASP A 147 8.49 16.32 -7.62
N GLU A 148 7.64 15.82 -6.72
CA GLU A 148 8.05 15.27 -5.42
C GLU A 148 8.91 14.01 -5.58
N LEU A 149 8.50 13.12 -6.49
CA LEU A 149 9.21 11.87 -6.79
C LEU A 149 10.53 12.10 -7.53
N LEU A 150 10.62 13.17 -8.33
CA LEU A 150 11.86 13.63 -8.95
C LEU A 150 12.82 14.22 -7.91
N SER A 151 12.28 14.89 -6.89
CA SER A 151 13.07 15.51 -5.83
C SER A 151 13.64 14.49 -4.85
N ASN A 152 12.98 13.35 -4.64
CA ASN A 152 13.44 12.29 -3.75
C ASN A 152 13.33 10.90 -4.38
N GLU A 153 14.45 10.44 -4.94
CA GLU A 153 14.55 9.13 -5.61
C GLU A 153 14.44 7.93 -4.66
N ARG A 154 14.52 8.14 -3.34
CA ARG A 154 14.32 7.08 -2.34
C ARG A 154 12.85 6.74 -2.14
N ILE A 155 11.91 7.56 -2.64
CA ILE A 155 10.49 7.26 -2.53
C ILE A 155 10.15 6.01 -3.34
N ALA A 156 9.71 4.98 -2.63
CA ALA A 156 9.44 3.67 -3.22
C ALA A 156 8.02 3.17 -2.95
N LEU A 157 7.30 3.84 -2.05
CA LEU A 157 5.89 3.56 -1.73
C LEU A 157 5.04 4.84 -1.78
N LEU A 158 3.98 4.82 -2.58
CA LEU A 158 2.85 5.73 -2.46
C LEU A 158 1.68 5.00 -1.79
N ALA A 159 1.24 5.48 -0.63
CA ALA A 159 0.09 4.99 0.11
C ALA A 159 -1.07 6.00 0.04
N ILE A 160 -2.29 5.53 -0.19
CA ILE A 160 -3.51 6.38 -0.19
C ILE A 160 -4.58 5.75 0.70
N ASP A 161 -5.04 6.47 1.71
CA ASP A 161 -6.16 6.06 2.57
C ASP A 161 -7.22 7.17 2.59
N ASN A 162 -8.40 7.03 1.98
CA ASN A 162 -8.95 6.00 1.12
C ASN A 162 -9.20 6.60 -0.28
N ILE A 163 -8.92 5.85 -1.35
CA ILE A 163 -9.04 6.32 -2.74
C ILE A 163 -10.45 6.82 -3.11
N LEU A 164 -11.49 6.35 -2.41
CA LEU A 164 -12.89 6.70 -2.68
C LEU A 164 -13.39 7.95 -1.95
N ALA A 165 -12.54 8.65 -1.20
CA ALA A 165 -12.98 9.71 -0.27
C ALA A 165 -13.94 10.75 -0.87
N TYR A 166 -13.68 11.18 -2.11
CA TYR A 166 -14.45 12.21 -2.79
C TYR A 166 -15.33 11.68 -3.93
N TYR A 167 -15.60 10.38 -3.96
CA TYR A 167 -16.43 9.77 -5.00
C TYR A 167 -17.82 10.42 -5.07
N TRP A 168 -18.50 10.57 -3.94
CA TRP A 168 -19.86 11.13 -3.91
C TRP A 168 -19.92 12.59 -4.36
N GLN A 169 -18.88 13.37 -4.06
CA GLN A 169 -18.74 14.72 -4.58
C GLN A 169 -18.59 14.70 -6.11
N ARG A 170 -17.67 13.87 -6.63
CA ARG A 170 -17.43 13.75 -8.07
C ARG A 170 -18.59 13.17 -8.87
N ARG A 171 -19.37 12.27 -8.28
CA ARG A 171 -20.61 11.75 -8.86
C ARG A 171 -21.61 12.87 -9.11
N ARG A 172 -21.78 13.79 -8.15
CA ARG A 172 -22.68 14.95 -8.30
C ARG A 172 -22.20 15.94 -9.36
N GLU A 173 -20.90 16.22 -9.40
CA GLU A 173 -20.33 17.24 -10.30
C GLU A 173 -20.18 16.78 -11.75
N LYS A 174 -19.74 15.53 -11.97
CA LYS A 174 -19.34 15.04 -13.30
C LYS A 174 -20.11 13.80 -13.76
N GLY A 175 -21.15 13.40 -13.04
CA GLY A 175 -22.01 12.28 -13.42
C GLY A 175 -21.31 10.91 -13.42
N ILE A 176 -20.26 10.72 -12.61
CA ILE A 176 -19.56 9.43 -12.54
C ILE A 176 -20.52 8.34 -12.03
N LEU A 177 -20.71 7.29 -12.83
CA LEU A 177 -21.77 6.32 -12.61
C LEU A 177 -21.41 5.24 -11.59
N SER A 178 -20.12 4.90 -11.45
CA SER A 178 -19.66 3.87 -10.52
C SER A 178 -18.38 4.22 -9.78
N MET A 179 -18.21 3.65 -8.58
CA MET A 179 -16.98 3.75 -7.81
C MET A 179 -15.78 3.15 -8.56
N ASP A 180 -16.00 2.10 -9.34
CA ASP A 180 -14.97 1.48 -10.18
C ASP A 180 -14.45 2.43 -11.25
N GLN A 181 -15.34 3.16 -11.93
CA GLN A 181 -14.93 4.17 -12.91
C GLN A 181 -14.12 5.28 -12.23
N TYR A 182 -14.56 5.72 -11.04
CA TYR A 182 -13.82 6.72 -10.27
C TYR A 182 -12.42 6.23 -9.88
N THR A 183 -12.30 5.06 -9.26
CA THR A 183 -11.01 4.47 -8.89
C THR A 183 -10.11 4.28 -10.12
N ARG A 184 -10.62 3.72 -11.22
CA ARG A 184 -9.85 3.56 -12.47
C ARG A 184 -9.34 4.90 -13.00
N SER A 185 -10.14 5.96 -12.91
CA SER A 185 -9.72 7.28 -13.35
C SER A 185 -8.54 7.82 -12.54
N LEU A 186 -8.55 7.61 -11.22
CA LEU A 186 -7.46 8.01 -10.32
C LEU A 186 -6.22 7.14 -10.52
N VAL A 187 -6.39 5.81 -10.58
CA VAL A 187 -5.29 4.87 -10.86
C VAL A 187 -4.63 5.18 -12.19
N ARG A 188 -5.39 5.59 -13.21
CA ARG A 188 -4.82 6.03 -14.50
C ARG A 188 -3.95 7.28 -14.35
N ILE A 189 -4.39 8.27 -13.57
CA ILE A 189 -3.60 9.49 -13.30
C ILE A 189 -2.31 9.12 -12.57
N ILE A 190 -2.42 8.34 -11.49
CA ILE A 190 -1.29 7.83 -10.70
C ILE A 190 -0.30 7.11 -11.62
N ARG A 191 -0.74 6.12 -12.41
CA ARG A 191 0.15 5.38 -13.31
C ARG A 191 0.80 6.29 -14.35
N ALA A 192 0.06 7.24 -14.92
CA ALA A 192 0.60 8.16 -15.91
C ALA A 192 1.73 9.05 -15.35
N ARG A 193 1.68 9.40 -14.06
CA ARG A 193 2.66 10.29 -13.41
C ARG A 193 3.77 9.56 -12.68
N ILE A 194 3.49 8.35 -12.18
CA ILE A 194 4.32 7.67 -11.19
C ILE A 194 5.00 6.43 -11.76
N SER A 195 4.55 5.96 -12.93
CA SER A 195 5.09 4.73 -13.53
C SER A 195 6.60 4.76 -13.68
N HIS A 196 7.26 5.91 -13.83
CA HIS A 196 8.71 5.97 -13.97
C HIS A 196 9.47 6.17 -12.64
N PHE A 197 8.78 6.49 -11.55
CA PHE A 197 9.43 7.00 -10.34
C PHE A 197 9.12 6.27 -9.04
N CYS A 198 8.00 5.55 -8.90
CA CYS A 198 7.71 4.81 -7.66
C CYS A 198 7.52 3.32 -7.92
N ASN A 199 8.07 2.49 -7.04
CA ASN A 199 8.04 1.05 -7.18
C ASN A 199 6.65 0.48 -6.89
N VAL A 200 5.98 0.98 -5.85
CA VAL A 200 4.69 0.43 -5.40
C VAL A 200 3.70 1.54 -5.07
N THR A 201 2.47 1.41 -5.56
CA THR A 201 1.32 2.19 -5.08
C THR A 201 0.37 1.27 -4.34
N VAL A 202 -0.01 1.64 -3.12
CA VAL A 202 -1.01 0.92 -2.33
C VAL A 202 -2.13 1.90 -1.98
N TYR A 203 -3.37 1.47 -2.13
CA TYR A 203 -4.49 2.25 -1.67
C TYR A 203 -5.54 1.40 -0.97
N THR A 204 -6.24 1.98 0.00
CA THR A 204 -7.43 1.36 0.57
C THR A 204 -8.65 1.77 -0.25
N ARG A 205 -9.65 0.88 -0.26
CA ARG A 205 -10.95 1.08 -0.86
C ARG A 205 -12.03 0.53 0.08
N TRP A 206 -13.16 1.21 0.19
CA TRP A 206 -14.33 0.62 0.82
C TRP A 206 -14.96 -0.44 -0.08
N ASP A 207 -15.52 -1.46 0.54
CA ASP A 207 -16.33 -2.47 -0.14
C ASP A 207 -17.81 -2.08 -0.05
N GLU A 208 -18.49 -1.97 -1.20
CA GLU A 208 -19.95 -1.80 -1.24
C GLU A 208 -20.67 -3.15 -1.14
N SER A 209 -19.98 -4.28 -1.37
CA SER A 209 -20.63 -5.59 -1.40
C SER A 209 -20.86 -6.13 0.01
N VAL A 210 -22.08 -5.92 0.50
CA VAL A 210 -22.64 -6.62 1.64
C VAL A 210 -22.98 -8.04 1.19
N SER A 211 -22.01 -8.93 1.22
CA SER A 211 -22.23 -10.37 1.26
C SER A 211 -21.29 -10.93 2.33
N GLU A 212 -21.83 -11.19 3.51
CA GLU A 212 -21.08 -11.72 4.66
C GLU A 212 -20.57 -13.15 4.44
N TYR A 213 -20.82 -13.75 3.28
CA TYR A 213 -20.50 -15.14 2.99
C TYR A 213 -20.08 -15.33 1.52
N GLU A 214 -18.81 -15.11 1.19
CA GLU A 214 -18.21 -15.78 0.02
C GLU A 214 -17.87 -17.23 0.42
N PRO A 215 -18.37 -18.25 -0.30
CA PRO A 215 -18.09 -19.64 0.04
C PRO A 215 -16.60 -19.98 -0.14
N PRO A 216 -16.07 -20.95 0.63
CA PRO A 216 -14.70 -21.42 0.46
C PRO A 216 -14.47 -21.95 -0.96
N VAL A 217 -13.26 -21.73 -1.47
CA VAL A 217 -12.80 -22.13 -2.82
C VAL A 217 -12.63 -23.65 -2.85
N THR A 218 -13.73 -24.40 -2.83
CA THR A 218 -13.75 -25.85 -3.09
C THR A 218 -14.71 -26.23 -4.22
N SER A 219 -15.35 -25.26 -4.88
CA SER A 219 -16.31 -25.50 -5.98
C SER A 219 -16.05 -24.69 -7.25
N LEU A 220 -14.80 -24.29 -7.52
CA LEU A 220 -14.39 -23.79 -8.84
C LEU A 220 -13.47 -24.81 -9.51
N SER A 221 -14.07 -25.93 -9.91
CA SER A 221 -13.50 -26.77 -10.95
C SER A 221 -13.53 -26.00 -12.28
N ASN A 222 -12.36 -25.77 -12.86
CA ASN A 222 -12.16 -25.37 -14.26
C ASN A 222 -12.94 -24.15 -14.78
N SER A 223 -13.05 -23.06 -14.02
CA SER A 223 -13.27 -21.77 -14.66
C SER A 223 -11.94 -21.28 -15.22
N LYS A 224 -11.86 -21.13 -16.56
CA LYS A 224 -10.80 -20.36 -17.21
C LYS A 224 -10.55 -19.10 -16.39
N CYS A 225 -9.31 -18.86 -15.97
CA CYS A 225 -8.90 -17.62 -15.32
C CYS A 225 -9.20 -16.46 -16.27
N ILE A 226 -10.43 -15.94 -16.22
CA ILE A 226 -10.76 -14.64 -16.78
C ILE A 226 -9.88 -13.68 -15.97
N ASN A 227 -9.06 -12.88 -16.65
CA ASN A 227 -8.18 -11.92 -15.99
C ASN A 227 -9.01 -10.93 -15.15
N LEU A 228 -9.25 -11.25 -13.88
CA LEU A 228 -10.14 -10.52 -12.96
C LEU A 228 -9.78 -9.03 -12.80
N LEU A 229 -8.52 -8.69 -13.11
CA LEU A 229 -7.96 -7.35 -12.98
C LEU A 229 -7.65 -6.68 -14.34
N GLU A 230 -7.96 -7.32 -15.47
CA GLU A 230 -7.68 -6.76 -16.79
C GLU A 230 -8.40 -5.43 -17.00
N GLY A 231 -7.69 -4.43 -17.54
CA GLY A 231 -8.22 -3.08 -17.76
C GLY A 231 -8.44 -2.23 -16.50
N THR A 232 -8.18 -2.75 -15.29
CA THR A 232 -8.31 -1.97 -14.04
C THR A 232 -7.06 -1.15 -13.72
N GLY A 233 -5.89 -1.58 -14.21
CA GLY A 233 -4.59 -1.01 -13.85
C GLY A 233 -4.06 -1.45 -12.48
N VAL A 234 -4.77 -2.35 -11.79
CA VAL A 234 -4.41 -2.95 -10.50
C VAL A 234 -3.69 -4.27 -10.72
N ASN A 235 -2.61 -4.50 -9.98
CA ASN A 235 -1.78 -5.71 -10.07
C ASN A 235 -2.17 -6.74 -9.01
N TYR A 236 -2.48 -6.26 -7.79
CA TYR A 236 -2.93 -7.09 -6.67
C TYR A 236 -4.17 -6.49 -6.03
N LYS A 237 -5.16 -7.34 -5.74
CA LYS A 237 -6.34 -6.96 -4.97
C LYS A 237 -6.43 -7.83 -3.72
N LEU A 238 -6.29 -7.20 -2.56
CA LEU A 238 -6.36 -7.81 -1.24
C LEU A 238 -7.76 -7.58 -0.67
N LYS A 239 -8.63 -8.59 -0.75
CA LYS A 239 -9.98 -8.58 -0.18
C LYS A 239 -9.94 -9.09 1.26
N LEU A 240 -10.12 -8.19 2.20
CA LEU A 240 -10.14 -8.44 3.65
C LEU A 240 -11.57 -8.69 4.13
N CYS A 241 -11.86 -9.91 4.56
CA CYS A 241 -13.21 -10.35 4.94
C CYS A 241 -13.25 -10.86 6.39
N LYS A 242 -14.36 -10.59 7.08
CA LYS A 242 -14.64 -11.15 8.41
C LYS A 242 -15.05 -12.62 8.28
N ARG A 243 -14.75 -13.43 9.29
CA ARG A 243 -15.31 -14.78 9.41
C ARG A 243 -16.35 -14.83 10.54
N SER A 244 -17.10 -15.93 10.59
CA SER A 244 -17.99 -16.26 11.70
C SER A 244 -17.24 -16.51 13.01
N VAL A 245 -15.98 -16.92 12.94
CA VAL A 245 -15.12 -17.12 14.11
C VAL A 245 -14.64 -15.75 14.62
N PRO A 246 -14.82 -15.42 15.92
CA PRO A 246 -14.36 -14.15 16.47
C PRO A 246 -12.85 -13.98 16.30
N ARG A 247 -12.42 -12.78 15.89
CA ARG A 247 -11.00 -12.37 15.74
C ARG A 247 -10.20 -13.11 14.66
N GLU A 248 -10.83 -13.98 13.88
CA GLU A 248 -10.25 -14.53 12.65
C GLU A 248 -10.81 -13.84 11.41
N PHE A 249 -9.92 -13.58 10.47
CA PHE A 249 -10.25 -12.95 9.20
C PHE A 249 -9.65 -13.76 8.05
N ILE A 250 -10.12 -13.50 6.84
CA ILE A 250 -9.59 -14.09 5.62
C ILE A 250 -9.22 -12.99 4.63
N CYS A 251 -8.01 -13.09 4.07
CA CYS A 251 -7.53 -12.25 2.99
C CYS A 251 -7.55 -13.08 1.71
N ARG A 252 -8.40 -12.69 0.76
CA ARG A 252 -8.40 -13.24 -0.60
C ARG A 252 -7.54 -12.33 -1.47
N ILE A 253 -6.48 -12.90 -2.01
CA ILE A 253 -5.43 -12.22 -2.76
C ILE A 253 -5.63 -12.58 -4.22
N GLU A 254 -6.05 -11.60 -5.01
CA GLU A 254 -6.26 -11.74 -6.45
C GLU A 254 -5.11 -11.05 -7.19
N SER A 255 -4.49 -11.76 -8.12
CA SER A 255 -3.50 -11.26 -9.08
C SER A 255 -3.92 -11.66 -10.49
N THR A 256 -3.25 -11.14 -11.52
CA THR A 256 -3.61 -11.43 -12.93
C THR A 256 -3.72 -12.93 -13.23
N ASN A 257 -2.84 -13.75 -12.64
CA ASN A 257 -2.71 -15.17 -12.98
C ASN A 257 -3.04 -16.12 -11.82
N ASN A 258 -3.36 -15.60 -10.63
CA ASN A 258 -3.51 -16.43 -9.43
C ASN A 258 -4.46 -15.81 -8.41
N VAL A 259 -5.23 -16.67 -7.74
CA VAL A 259 -6.05 -16.32 -6.59
C VAL A 259 -5.66 -17.24 -5.44
N LYS A 260 -5.27 -16.68 -4.30
CA LYS A 260 -5.00 -17.43 -3.07
C LYS A 260 -5.77 -16.84 -1.88
N GLN A 261 -5.95 -17.63 -0.84
CA GLN A 261 -6.57 -17.19 0.40
C GLN A 261 -5.64 -17.48 1.58
N ILE A 262 -5.51 -16.51 2.48
CA ILE A 262 -4.68 -16.62 3.68
C ILE A 262 -5.50 -16.13 4.86
N ARG A 263 -5.45 -16.87 5.97
CA ARG A 263 -6.11 -16.47 7.22
C ARG A 263 -5.24 -15.47 7.96
N TYR A 264 -5.84 -14.58 8.72
CA TYR A 264 -5.09 -13.65 9.55
C TYR A 264 -5.85 -13.27 10.82
N THR A 265 -5.08 -12.74 11.78
CA THR A 265 -5.59 -12.15 13.02
C THR A 265 -5.17 -10.69 13.10
N ILE A 266 -5.96 -9.91 13.82
CA ILE A 266 -5.64 -8.52 14.16
C ILE A 266 -5.34 -8.47 15.65
N SER A 267 -4.20 -7.88 15.99
CA SER A 267 -3.73 -7.69 17.36
C SER A 267 -3.08 -6.32 17.52
N ASP A 268 -2.65 -5.98 18.74
CA ASP A 268 -1.92 -4.74 19.00
C ASP A 268 -0.61 -4.65 18.20
N SER A 269 0.00 -5.83 17.93
CA SER A 269 1.17 -5.99 17.05
C SER A 269 0.90 -5.92 15.55
N GLY A 270 -0.31 -5.54 15.14
CA GLY A 270 -0.72 -5.48 13.74
C GLY A 270 -1.40 -6.76 13.25
N ILE A 271 -1.46 -6.91 11.92
CA ILE A 271 -1.93 -8.09 11.22
C ILE A 271 -0.86 -9.17 11.23
N LYS A 272 -1.27 -10.40 11.54
CA LYS A 272 -0.43 -11.60 11.46
C LYS A 272 -1.10 -12.65 10.59
N TRP A 273 -0.39 -13.11 9.56
CA TRP A 273 -0.82 -14.20 8.69
C TRP A 273 -0.73 -15.54 9.43
N ILE A 274 -1.74 -16.39 9.25
CA ILE A 274 -1.78 -17.77 9.73
C ILE A 274 -1.46 -18.65 8.52
N LEU A 275 -0.23 -19.15 8.48
CA LEU A 275 0.27 -20.09 7.47
C LEU A 275 -0.17 -21.54 7.79
#